data_AF-A0A2P6SQD5-F1
#
_entry.id   AF-A0A2P6SQD5-F1
#
_cell.length_a   1.000
_cell.length_b   1.000
_cell.length_c   1.000
_cell.angle_alpha   90.00
_cell.angle_beta   90.00
_cell.angle_gamma   90.00
#
_symmetry.space_group_name_H-M   'P 1'
#
loop_
_entity.id
_entity.type
_entity.pdbx_description
1 polymer ?
#
loop_
_entity_poly.entity_id
_entity_poly.type
_entity_poly.pdbx_seq_one_letter_code
_entity_poly.pdbx_strand_id
1 'polypeptide(L)'
;MNPGTGNSKSRHDSTQLSINDKCKLLNWEGTSEVVARGHISDIHPESKVHGYKLGPNCYRIAIEEVVMPDVVFYRSQPEFVTMEDAPGSTVAWPIKYILCDN
;
A
#
# COMPACT_ATOMS: atom_id res chain seq x y z
N MET A 1 -23.56 -40.36 7.80
CA MET A 1 -22.47 -40.04 6.85
C MET A 1 -22.23 -38.54 6.91
N ASN A 2 -21.08 -38.11 7.43
CA ASN A 2 -20.49 -36.78 7.15
C ASN A 2 -19.40 -37.00 6.06
N PRO A 3 -18.78 -35.98 5.39
CA PRO A 3 -18.70 -34.55 5.74
C PRO A 3 -18.78 -33.57 4.53
N GLY A 4 -18.69 -32.25 4.78
CA GLY A 4 -18.52 -31.28 3.68
C GLY A 4 -18.54 -29.80 4.06
N THR A 5 -17.63 -29.43 4.95
CA THR A 5 -17.01 -28.11 5.14
C THR A 5 -17.17 -27.08 4.00
N GLY A 6 -17.52 -25.85 4.38
CA GLY A 6 -17.37 -24.67 3.54
C GLY A 6 -17.58 -23.36 4.30
N ASN A 7 -17.03 -23.24 5.53
CA ASN A 7 -16.90 -21.93 6.18
C ASN A 7 -15.99 -21.07 5.31
N SER A 8 -16.58 -20.21 4.48
CA SER A 8 -15.85 -19.12 3.84
C SER A 8 -15.57 -18.06 4.89
N LYS A 9 -14.58 -18.32 5.75
CA LYS A 9 -13.89 -17.25 6.45
C LYS A 9 -13.23 -16.42 5.36
N SER A 10 -13.86 -15.31 4.96
CA SER A 10 -13.16 -14.29 4.19
C SER A 10 -11.94 -13.92 5.02
N ARG A 11 -10.75 -14.25 4.51
CA ARG A 11 -9.48 -13.85 5.12
C ARG A 11 -9.29 -12.35 4.89
N HIS A 12 -10.15 -11.55 5.50
CA HIS A 12 -9.75 -10.26 6.01
C HIS A 12 -9.06 -10.57 7.32
N ASP A 13 -7.84 -11.09 7.24
CA ASP A 13 -6.94 -10.97 8.38
C ASP A 13 -6.70 -9.46 8.51
N SER A 14 -7.46 -8.83 9.41
CA SER A 14 -7.23 -7.48 9.85
C SER A 14 -5.96 -7.49 10.68
N THR A 15 -4.83 -7.75 10.02
CA THR A 15 -3.51 -7.49 10.57
C THR A 15 -3.52 -6.00 10.91
N GLN A 16 -3.42 -5.68 12.20
CA GLN A 16 -3.40 -4.30 12.67
C GLN A 16 -2.12 -3.65 12.16
N LEU A 17 -2.21 -3.05 10.97
CA LEU A 17 -1.10 -2.34 10.34
C LEU A 17 -0.69 -1.17 11.22
N SER A 18 0.58 -1.13 11.58
CA SER A 18 1.15 -0.15 12.49
C SER A 18 2.26 0.66 11.84
N ILE A 19 2.54 1.83 12.40
CA ILE A 19 3.64 2.68 11.94
C ILE A 19 4.96 1.91 12.14
N ASN A 20 5.84 1.99 11.15
CA ASN A 20 7.11 1.29 10.97
C ASN A 20 7.01 -0.16 10.48
N ASP A 21 5.83 -0.73 10.28
CA ASP A 21 5.70 -2.05 9.67
C ASP A 21 6.26 -2.05 8.25
N LYS A 22 7.11 -3.04 7.96
CA LYS A 22 7.63 -3.30 6.62
C LYS A 22 6.52 -3.84 5.74
N CYS A 23 6.43 -3.30 4.53
CA CYS A 23 5.33 -3.58 3.63
C CYS A 23 5.77 -3.67 2.16
N LYS A 24 4.95 -4.38 1.41
CA LYS A 24 4.95 -4.48 -0.05
C LYS A 24 3.72 -3.76 -0.57
N LEU A 25 3.94 -2.90 -1.56
CA LEU A 25 2.87 -2.22 -2.27
C LEU A 25 2.47 -3.10 -3.45
N LEU A 26 1.20 -3.47 -3.51
CA LEU A 26 0.61 -4.15 -4.66
C LEU A 26 0.18 -3.14 -5.71
N ASN A 27 0.15 -3.56 -6.97
CA ASN A 27 -0.40 -2.75 -8.06
C ASN A 27 -1.86 -2.38 -7.74
N TRP A 28 -2.14 -1.08 -7.75
CA TRP A 28 -3.44 -0.53 -7.40
C TRP A 28 -4.54 -0.84 -8.43
N GLU A 29 -4.16 -1.26 -9.65
CA GLU A 29 -5.09 -1.77 -10.66
C GLU A 29 -5.66 -3.16 -10.29
N GLY A 30 -5.15 -3.77 -9.21
CA GLY A 30 -5.65 -5.03 -8.66
C GLY A 30 -4.89 -6.26 -9.14
N THR A 31 -3.77 -6.09 -9.86
CA THR A 31 -2.84 -7.19 -10.06
C THR A 31 -2.16 -7.53 -8.73
N SER A 32 -1.88 -8.81 -8.47
CA SER A 32 -1.16 -9.22 -7.26
C SER A 32 0.36 -8.98 -7.35
N GLU A 33 0.78 -8.11 -8.26
CA GLU A 33 2.18 -7.78 -8.50
C GLU A 33 2.67 -6.77 -7.46
N VAL A 34 3.89 -6.96 -6.98
CA VAL A 34 4.55 -6.03 -6.07
C VAL A 34 5.22 -4.94 -6.90
N VAL A 35 4.83 -3.69 -6.67
CA VAL A 35 5.35 -2.53 -7.42
C VAL A 35 6.47 -1.82 -6.67
N ALA A 36 6.46 -1.87 -5.34
CA ALA A 36 7.48 -1.29 -4.48
C ALA A 36 7.49 -1.95 -3.10
N ARG A 37 8.55 -1.70 -2.34
CA ARG A 37 8.69 -2.07 -0.93
C ARG A 37 9.02 -0.83 -0.10
N GLY A 38 8.59 -0.85 1.16
CA GLY A 38 8.79 0.27 2.05
C GLY A 38 8.30 -0.02 3.47
N HIS A 39 8.02 1.04 4.22
CA HIS A 39 7.42 0.94 5.54
C HIS A 39 6.31 1.98 5.74
N ILE A 40 5.37 1.66 6.62
CA ILE A 40 4.29 2.58 6.98
C ILE A 40 4.89 3.73 7.79
N SER A 41 4.85 4.94 7.27
CA SER A 41 5.33 6.15 7.98
C SER A 41 4.20 6.90 8.70
N ASP A 42 2.94 6.68 8.29
CA ASP A 42 1.77 7.30 8.91
C ASP A 42 0.48 6.58 8.51
N ILE A 43 -0.46 6.53 9.45
CA ILE A 43 -1.79 5.91 9.27
C ILE A 43 -2.94 6.92 9.39
N HIS A 44 -2.65 8.16 9.78
CA HIS A 44 -3.69 9.13 10.06
C HIS A 44 -4.22 9.79 8.77
N PRO A 45 -5.54 9.85 8.56
CA PRO A 45 -6.14 10.33 7.31
C PRO A 45 -5.89 11.82 7.01
N GLU A 46 -5.60 12.62 8.04
CA GLU A 46 -5.25 14.04 7.95
C GLU A 46 -3.79 14.29 7.56
N SER A 47 -2.93 13.25 7.67
CA SER A 47 -1.54 13.35 7.27
C SER A 47 -1.41 13.66 5.79
N LYS A 48 -0.31 14.33 5.45
CA LYS A 48 -0.07 14.83 4.12
C LYS A 48 1.06 14.08 3.43
N VAL A 49 0.89 13.93 2.12
CA VAL A 49 1.89 13.52 1.14
C VAL A 49 1.97 14.65 0.12
N HIS A 50 3.13 15.30 0.00
CA HIS A 50 3.34 16.46 -0.88
C HIS A 50 2.26 17.56 -0.73
N GLY A 51 1.81 17.82 0.50
CA GLY A 51 0.80 18.85 0.78
C GLY A 51 -0.67 18.39 0.68
N TYR A 52 -0.94 17.21 0.09
CA TYR A 52 -2.28 16.64 -0.06
C TYR A 52 -2.61 15.66 1.05
N LYS A 53 -3.83 15.75 1.61
CA LYS A 53 -4.30 14.82 2.65
C LYS A 53 -4.47 13.40 2.09
N LEU A 54 -4.09 12.39 2.87
CA LEU A 54 -4.24 10.97 2.53
C LEU A 54 -5.71 10.57 2.33
N GLY A 55 -6.56 10.92 3.29
CA GLY A 55 -7.92 10.41 3.39
C GLY A 55 -8.02 9.04 4.08
N PRO A 56 -9.24 8.55 4.36
CA PRO A 56 -9.49 7.44 5.27
C PRO A 56 -9.03 6.06 4.78
N ASN A 57 -8.71 5.92 3.50
CA ASN A 57 -8.43 4.63 2.88
C ASN A 57 -6.98 4.50 2.40
N CYS A 58 -6.10 5.41 2.83
CA CYS A 58 -4.70 5.43 2.40
C CYS A 58 -3.77 5.62 3.59
N TYR A 59 -2.62 4.96 3.53
CA TYR A 59 -1.50 5.19 4.43
C TYR A 59 -0.38 5.92 3.71
N ARG A 60 0.46 6.61 4.48
CA ARG A 60 1.69 7.20 3.96
C ARG A 60 2.82 6.18 4.07
N ILE A 61 3.37 5.79 2.94
CA ILE A 61 4.42 4.79 2.87
C ILE A 61 5.71 5.47 2.46
N ALA A 62 6.79 5.25 3.21
CA ALA A 62 8.13 5.64 2.80
C ALA A 62 8.69 4.54 1.89
N ILE A 63 9.10 4.90 0.68
CA ILE A 63 9.57 3.93 -0.32
C ILE A 63 11.07 3.70 -0.16
N GLU A 64 11.43 2.43 -0.02
CA GLU A 64 12.82 1.99 0.14
C GLU A 64 13.36 1.37 -1.15
N GLU A 65 12.52 0.62 -1.87
CA GLU A 65 12.89 -0.08 -3.09
C GLU A 65 11.72 -0.07 -4.08
N VAL A 66 12.01 0.19 -5.35
CA VAL A 66 11.03 0.10 -6.44
C VAL A 66 11.27 -1.18 -7.22
N VAL A 67 10.20 -1.93 -7.46
CA VAL A 67 10.24 -3.20 -8.20
C VAL A 67 9.75 -3.01 -9.64
N MET A 68 8.73 -2.16 -9.84
CA MET A 68 8.16 -1.85 -11.15
C MET A 68 8.17 -0.33 -11.37
N PRO A 69 9.24 0.24 -11.96
CA PRO A 69 9.41 1.69 -12.09
C PRO A 69 8.38 2.36 -12.99
N ASP A 70 7.88 1.66 -14.02
CA ASP A 70 6.95 2.20 -15.01
C ASP A 70 5.49 2.32 -14.51
N VAL A 71 5.20 1.82 -13.31
CA VAL A 71 3.84 1.84 -12.76
C VAL A 71 3.47 3.27 -12.36
N VAL A 72 2.33 3.74 -12.88
CA VAL A 72 1.76 5.04 -12.52
C VAL A 72 1.19 5.00 -11.11
N PHE A 73 1.31 6.08 -10.35
CA PHE A 73 0.75 6.15 -9.00
C PHE A 73 -0.78 6.08 -8.97
N TYR A 74 -1.33 5.45 -7.91
CA TYR A 74 -2.76 5.41 -7.60
C TYR A 74 -3.42 6.81 -7.61
N ARG A 75 -2.67 7.84 -7.22
CA ARG A 75 -3.02 9.24 -7.40
C ARG A 75 -1.86 9.95 -8.07
N SER A 76 -1.89 10.01 -9.39
CA SER A 76 -0.93 10.82 -10.14
C SER A 76 -0.95 12.25 -9.61
N GLN A 77 0.22 12.71 -9.18
CA GLN A 77 0.47 14.10 -8.83
C GLN A 77 1.17 14.72 -10.03
N PRO A 78 0.99 16.03 -10.32
CA PRO A 78 1.72 16.67 -11.41
C PRO A 78 3.25 16.52 -11.28
N GLU A 79 3.73 16.35 -10.04
CA GLU A 79 5.14 16.20 -9.67
C GLU A 79 5.66 14.75 -9.76
N PHE A 80 4.76 13.76 -9.80
CA PHE A 80 5.11 12.34 -9.69
C PHE A 80 4.17 11.49 -10.54
N VAL A 81 4.69 11.00 -11.67
CA VAL A 81 3.91 10.22 -12.63
C VAL A 81 4.10 8.72 -12.38
N THR A 82 5.33 8.26 -12.16
CA THR A 82 5.68 6.84 -12.09
C THR A 82 6.48 6.48 -10.83
N MET A 83 6.51 5.19 -10.49
CA MET A 83 7.24 4.66 -9.33
C MET A 83 8.75 4.89 -9.38
N GLU A 84 9.34 5.15 -10.56
CA GLU A 84 10.76 5.42 -10.74
C GLU A 84 11.30 6.51 -9.80
N ASP A 85 10.53 7.59 -9.58
CA ASP A 85 10.93 8.74 -8.77
C ASP A 85 10.58 8.57 -7.26
N ALA A 86 9.99 7.44 -6.89
CA ALA A 86 9.53 7.18 -5.53
C ALA A 86 10.62 6.93 -4.47
N PRO A 87 11.80 6.33 -4.78
CA PRO A 87 12.78 5.96 -3.75
C PRO A 87 13.21 7.14 -2.89
N GLY A 88 13.15 6.99 -1.56
CA GLY A 88 13.48 8.05 -0.61
C GLY A 88 12.38 9.12 -0.43
N SER A 89 11.26 9.01 -1.15
CA SER A 89 10.07 9.84 -0.95
C SER A 89 8.99 9.08 -0.16
N THR A 90 7.88 9.77 0.11
CA THR A 90 6.69 9.17 0.70
C THR A 90 5.51 9.24 -0.26
N VAL A 91 4.73 8.17 -0.34
CA VAL A 91 3.57 8.08 -1.22
C VAL A 91 2.31 7.75 -0.44
N ALA A 92 1.16 8.16 -0.96
CA ALA A 92 -0.14 7.73 -0.47
C ALA A 92 -0.52 6.43 -1.18
N TRP A 93 -0.74 5.33 -0.44
CA TRP A 93 -1.13 4.05 -1.04
C TRP A 93 -2.42 3.50 -0.42
N PRO A 94 -3.34 2.91 -1.21
CA PRO A 94 -4.57 2.37 -0.68
C PRO A 94 -4.32 1.18 0.24
N ILE A 95 -4.97 1.16 1.41
CA ILE A 95 -4.75 0.14 2.45
C ILE A 95 -4.97 -1.29 1.92
N LYS A 96 -5.96 -1.49 1.06
CA LYS A 96 -6.25 -2.79 0.43
C LYS A 96 -5.15 -3.33 -0.49
N TYR A 97 -4.19 -2.51 -0.87
CA TYR A 97 -3.05 -2.86 -1.73
C TYR A 97 -1.72 -2.81 -0.97
N ILE A 98 -1.77 -2.97 0.35
CA ILE A 98 -0.59 -3.04 1.21
C ILE A 98 -0.56 -4.44 1.83
N LEU A 99 0.57 -5.13 1.68
CA LEU A 99 0.84 -6.39 2.36
C LEU A 99 2.02 -6.18 3.31
N CYS A 100 1.85 -6.45 4.60
CA CYS A 100 2.97 -6.44 5.54
C CYS A 100 3.51 -7.84 5.75
N ASP A 101 4.83 -7.94 5.91
CA ASP A 101 5.51 -9.19 6.25
C ASP A 101 5.39 -9.37 7.77
N ASN A 102 4.30 -10.01 8.21
CA ASN A 102 4.01 -10.26 9.62
C ASN A 102 4.60 -11.59 10.12
#